data_AF-A0AAP9DYU4-F1
#
_entry.id   AF-A0AAP9DYU4-F1
#
_cell.length_a   1.000
_cell.length_b   1.000
_cell.length_c   1.000
_cell.angle_alpha   90.00
_cell.angle_beta   90.00
_cell.angle_gamma   90.00
#
_symmetry.space_group_name_H-M   'P 1'
#
loop_
_entity.id
_entity.type
_entity.pdbx_description
1 polymer ?
#
loop_
_entity_poly.entity_id
_entity_poly.type
_entity_poly.pdbx_seq_one_letter_code
_entity_poly.pdbx_strand_id
1 'polypeptide(L)'
;MKYFTIFASKNDIDDIGDKIADVFAAGYKIEQAGNDYVIQSNSLFQKHNLTIRVSTEETNPDYFEANIPGMMGFYHRVPFADENRKERVLTQISVFNTLLAIEAEKELNEEQLQMCTALMSAIEGIGFLQDGTLLDSDGQVIVYPDGTSGPADFTPRACTNKVMGQEKTSEEGERRKHASIAYIQERGIPHLETLPLLPPAAACLWKPQEDIARRAVALLIVIQYACDVAQGGDLEESTDFVMRMLRKFEVEDQLTEKERKLLQDAEPVEQEAVNIVWQYEAYWTLIWALGLVESLDFPDQICDCEYAIEAVSRCESFEEFYEKTVLRSREEILDEADKIYRLHWACVDSRIHGKEAPAGMNESIVMERRRGLFWMAGCDEEDWDHIPMDT
;
A
#
# COMPACT_ATOMS: atom_id res chain seq x y z
N MET A 1 -2.75 17.34 36.51
CA MET A 1 -2.64 17.67 35.07
C MET A 1 -3.95 18.29 34.58
N LYS A 2 -3.90 19.36 33.79
CA LYS A 2 -5.09 20.06 33.25
C LYS A 2 -5.38 19.83 31.77
N TYR A 3 -4.37 19.37 31.03
CA TYR A 3 -4.47 19.16 29.59
C TYR A 3 -4.08 17.73 29.27
N PHE A 4 -4.86 17.07 28.43
CA PHE A 4 -4.56 15.76 27.88
C PHE A 4 -4.85 15.79 26.39
N THR A 5 -3.91 15.28 25.60
CA THR A 5 -4.06 15.30 24.15
C THR A 5 -4.12 13.89 23.63
N ILE A 6 -5.08 13.60 22.76
CA ILE A 6 -5.14 12.34 22.04
C ILE A 6 -4.96 12.63 20.56
N PHE A 7 -4.00 11.96 19.93
CA PHE A 7 -3.85 11.94 18.49
C PHE A 7 -4.36 10.61 17.92
N ALA A 8 -4.93 10.64 16.73
CA ALA A 8 -5.37 9.43 16.03
C ALA A 8 -5.20 9.58 14.51
N SER A 9 -5.31 8.46 13.81
CA SER A 9 -5.39 8.39 12.35
C SER A 9 -6.75 7.80 11.99
N LYS A 10 -7.65 8.59 11.40
CA LYS A 10 -9.04 8.20 11.11
C LYS A 10 -9.48 8.62 9.70
N ASN A 11 -10.32 7.81 9.06
CA ASN A 11 -10.87 8.14 7.73
C ASN A 11 -11.94 9.23 7.81
N ASP A 12 -12.72 9.22 8.87
CA ASP A 12 -13.76 10.19 9.21
C ASP A 12 -13.82 10.37 10.74
N ILE A 13 -14.60 11.35 11.20
CA ILE A 13 -14.78 11.67 12.63
C ILE A 13 -16.24 11.53 13.09
N ASP A 14 -17.09 10.91 12.27
CA ASP A 14 -18.54 10.88 12.51
C ASP A 14 -18.87 10.11 13.79
N ASP A 15 -18.05 9.10 14.11
CA ASP A 15 -18.17 8.26 15.30
C ASP A 15 -17.64 8.91 16.61
N ILE A 16 -16.88 10.02 16.53
CA ILE A 16 -16.21 10.59 17.70
C ILE A 16 -17.24 11.17 18.68
N GLY A 17 -18.29 11.81 18.18
CA GLY A 17 -19.35 12.36 19.02
C GLY A 17 -20.05 11.29 19.85
N ASP A 18 -20.38 10.16 19.22
CA ASP A 18 -21.01 9.01 19.86
C ASP A 18 -20.06 8.37 20.89
N LYS A 19 -18.77 8.24 20.57
CA LYS A 19 -17.75 7.72 21.52
C LYS A 19 -17.56 8.61 22.73
N ILE A 20 -17.57 9.94 22.54
CA ILE A 20 -17.56 10.89 23.66
C ILE A 20 -18.84 10.72 24.48
N ALA A 21 -20.00 10.60 23.83
CA ALA A 21 -21.26 10.38 24.53
C ALA A 21 -21.24 9.10 25.37
N ASP A 22 -20.78 7.98 24.82
CA ASP A 22 -20.72 6.69 25.50
C ASP A 22 -19.80 6.69 26.71
N VAL A 23 -18.62 7.30 26.58
CA VAL A 23 -17.63 7.39 27.67
C VAL A 23 -18.13 8.29 28.81
N PHE A 24 -18.81 9.40 28.48
CA PHE A 24 -19.19 10.41 29.47
C PHE A 24 -20.68 10.39 29.89
N ALA A 25 -21.52 9.53 29.31
CA ALA A 25 -22.96 9.48 29.57
C ALA A 25 -23.31 9.30 31.06
N ALA A 26 -22.49 8.53 31.79
CA ALA A 26 -22.68 8.32 33.22
C ALA A 26 -22.07 9.48 34.03
N GLY A 27 -22.92 10.42 34.46
CA GLY A 27 -22.52 11.44 35.43
C GLY A 27 -22.15 12.80 34.84
N TYR A 28 -22.17 12.94 33.51
CA TYR A 28 -21.95 14.23 32.84
C TYR A 28 -23.09 14.60 31.90
N LYS A 29 -23.25 15.90 31.70
CA LYS A 29 -24.02 16.51 30.63
C LYS A 29 -23.06 16.96 29.54
N ILE A 30 -23.38 16.62 28.29
CA ILE A 30 -22.55 16.94 27.13
C ILE A 30 -23.30 17.96 26.27
N GLU A 31 -22.65 19.07 25.96
CA GLU A 31 -23.15 20.09 25.02
C GLU A 31 -22.15 20.23 23.88
N GLN A 32 -22.61 20.08 22.64
CA GLN A 32 -21.78 20.21 21.46
C GLN A 32 -21.99 21.58 20.79
N ALA A 33 -20.90 22.24 20.45
CA ALA A 33 -20.89 23.47 19.66
C ALA A 33 -19.83 23.36 18.55
N GLY A 34 -20.25 22.95 17.35
CA GLY A 34 -19.32 22.62 16.26
C GLY A 34 -18.45 21.42 16.65
N ASN A 35 -17.14 21.59 16.67
CA ASN A 35 -16.17 20.55 17.02
C ASN A 35 -15.77 20.56 18.51
N ASP A 36 -16.35 21.45 19.31
CA ASP A 36 -16.10 21.55 20.74
C ASP A 36 -17.22 20.83 21.52
N TYR A 37 -16.82 19.94 22.43
CA TYR A 37 -17.71 19.21 23.33
C TYR A 37 -17.45 19.70 24.76
N VAL A 38 -18.45 20.36 25.35
CA VAL A 38 -18.41 20.83 26.74
C VAL A 38 -19.06 19.78 27.63
N ILE A 39 -18.27 19.22 28.53
CA ILE A 39 -18.65 18.10 29.40
C ILE A 39 -18.71 18.62 30.84
N GLN A 40 -19.92 18.67 31.38
CA GLN A 40 -20.23 19.26 32.69
C GLN A 40 -20.67 18.16 33.66
N SER A 41 -20.00 18.06 34.81
CA SER A 41 -20.40 17.09 35.85
C SER A 41 -21.82 17.37 36.36
N ASN A 42 -22.63 16.33 36.57
CA ASN A 42 -23.97 16.43 37.14
C ASN A 42 -23.96 16.75 38.66
N SER A 43 -22.79 16.88 39.28
CA SER A 43 -22.61 17.17 40.71
C SER A 43 -23.00 18.61 41.07
N LEU A 44 -23.79 18.76 42.14
CA LEU A 44 -24.22 20.05 42.70
C LEU A 44 -23.15 20.70 43.61
N PHE A 45 -22.18 19.94 44.13
CA PHE A 45 -21.24 20.39 45.15
C PHE A 45 -19.80 20.58 44.65
N GLN A 46 -19.40 19.86 43.59
CA GLN A 46 -18.10 19.99 42.96
C GLN A 46 -18.29 19.93 41.45
N LYS A 47 -18.45 21.09 40.82
CA LYS A 47 -18.47 21.18 39.36
C LYS A 47 -17.07 20.98 38.81
N HIS A 48 -16.95 20.01 37.91
CA HIS A 48 -15.80 19.76 37.09
C HIS A 48 -16.25 19.83 35.63
N ASN A 49 -15.74 20.83 34.92
CA ASN A 49 -15.99 20.99 33.50
C ASN A 49 -14.70 20.65 32.75
N LEU A 50 -14.89 19.97 31.62
CA LEU A 50 -13.84 19.69 30.66
C LEU A 50 -14.37 19.97 29.26
N THR A 51 -13.49 20.46 28.41
CA THR A 51 -13.77 20.74 27.01
C THR A 51 -12.92 19.81 26.17
N ILE A 52 -13.55 19.08 25.26
CA ILE A 52 -12.86 18.28 24.25
C ILE A 52 -13.02 18.99 22.93
N ARG A 53 -11.92 19.49 22.37
CA ARG A 53 -11.89 20.06 21.02
C ARG A 53 -11.38 19.02 20.03
N VAL A 54 -12.22 18.67 19.06
CA VAL A 54 -11.85 17.78 17.97
C VAL A 54 -11.32 18.61 16.81
N SER A 55 -10.21 18.20 16.21
CA SER A 55 -9.64 18.86 15.03
C SER A 55 -9.03 17.81 14.12
N THR A 56 -9.29 17.93 12.83
CA THR A 56 -8.64 17.14 11.77
C THR A 56 -7.76 18.02 10.90
N GLU A 57 -6.89 17.41 10.10
CA GLU A 57 -6.13 18.10 9.05
C GLU A 57 -7.03 18.90 8.11
N GLU A 58 -8.26 18.45 7.85
CA GLU A 58 -9.20 19.18 6.99
C GLU A 58 -9.81 20.41 7.71
N THR A 59 -10.16 20.26 8.98
CA THR A 59 -10.80 21.35 9.75
C THR A 59 -9.82 22.38 10.32
N ASN A 60 -8.55 22.01 10.46
CA ASN A 60 -7.50 22.85 11.05
C ASN A 60 -6.10 22.51 10.50
N PRO A 61 -5.86 22.68 9.18
CA PRO A 61 -4.61 22.31 8.53
C PRO A 61 -3.40 23.01 9.15
N ASP A 62 -3.52 24.30 9.47
CA ASP A 62 -2.47 25.13 10.07
C ASP A 62 -1.91 24.52 11.36
N TYR A 63 -2.76 23.88 12.18
CA TYR A 63 -2.29 23.20 13.39
C TYR A 63 -1.37 22.03 13.05
N PHE A 64 -1.78 21.16 12.12
CA PHE A 64 -1.01 19.97 11.79
C PHE A 64 0.29 20.33 11.08
N GLU A 65 0.25 21.25 10.13
CA GLU A 65 1.44 21.76 9.43
C GLU A 65 2.47 22.39 10.40
N ALA A 66 2.00 23.12 11.41
CA ALA A 66 2.88 23.76 12.39
C ALA A 66 3.40 22.81 13.48
N ASN A 67 2.61 21.83 13.91
CA ASN A 67 2.91 21.06 15.14
C ASN A 67 3.47 19.66 14.86
N ILE A 68 3.03 18.95 13.80
CA ILE A 68 3.50 17.59 13.51
C ILE A 68 5.01 17.55 13.24
N PRO A 69 5.59 18.43 12.38
CA PRO A 69 7.05 18.45 12.18
C PRO A 69 7.83 18.77 13.46
N GLY A 70 7.28 19.64 14.31
CA GLY A 70 7.86 19.98 15.61
C GLY A 70 7.91 18.78 16.55
N MET A 71 6.81 18.01 16.62
CA MET A 71 6.70 16.79 17.42
C MET A 71 7.63 15.69 16.92
N MET A 72 7.71 15.47 15.59
CA MET A 72 8.70 14.56 14.99
C MET A 72 10.12 14.98 15.36
N GLY A 73 10.45 16.26 15.22
CA GLY A 73 11.76 16.79 15.58
C GLY A 73 12.09 16.64 17.06
N PHE A 74 11.11 16.73 17.96
CA PHE A 74 11.28 16.47 19.38
C PHE A 74 11.68 15.02 19.63
N TYR A 75 10.87 14.04 19.21
CA TYR A 75 11.17 12.61 19.47
C TYR A 75 12.37 12.09 18.70
N HIS A 76 12.67 12.66 17.53
CA HIS A 76 13.89 12.30 16.80
C HIS A 76 15.16 12.64 17.60
N ARG A 77 15.13 13.70 18.42
CA ARG A 77 16.27 14.10 19.28
C ARG A 77 16.34 13.35 20.60
N VAL A 78 15.25 12.73 21.05
CA VAL A 78 15.25 11.92 22.27
C VAL A 78 16.12 10.67 22.03
N PRO A 79 17.03 10.32 22.96
CA PRO A 79 17.85 9.11 22.84
C PRO A 79 17.06 7.90 23.31
N PHE A 80 16.28 7.29 22.42
CA PHE A 80 15.49 6.11 22.74
C PHE A 80 16.41 4.94 23.14
N ALA A 81 16.01 4.20 24.18
CA ALA A 81 16.70 2.97 24.56
C ALA A 81 16.54 1.85 23.51
N ASP A 82 15.47 1.91 22.70
CA ASP A 82 15.15 0.99 21.62
C ASP A 82 14.89 1.79 20.32
N GLU A 83 15.81 1.67 19.36
CA GLU A 83 15.71 2.39 18.08
C GLU A 83 14.55 1.88 17.21
N ASN A 84 14.18 0.59 17.28
CA ASN A 84 12.99 0.10 16.56
C ASN A 84 11.72 0.76 17.08
N ARG A 85 11.64 0.96 18.40
CA ARG A 85 10.52 1.69 19.02
C ARG A 85 10.51 3.16 18.60
N LYS A 86 11.69 3.78 18.45
CA LYS A 86 11.81 5.15 17.93
C LYS A 86 11.24 5.27 16.53
N GLU A 87 11.63 4.37 15.63
CA GLU A 87 11.09 4.33 14.26
C GLU A 87 9.57 4.21 14.27
N ARG A 88 9.02 3.26 15.03
CA ARG A 88 7.56 3.11 15.18
C ARG A 88 6.87 4.37 15.68
N VAL A 89 7.42 5.04 16.70
CA VAL A 89 6.86 6.31 17.23
C VAL A 89 6.87 7.39 16.14
N LEU A 90 7.97 7.54 15.40
CA LEU A 90 8.07 8.53 14.33
C LEU A 90 7.09 8.21 13.18
N THR A 91 6.95 6.94 12.80
CA THR A 91 5.96 6.47 11.81
C THR A 91 4.54 6.77 12.25
N GLN A 92 4.20 6.56 13.52
CA GLN A 92 2.87 6.87 14.04
C GLN A 92 2.58 8.37 14.01
N ILE A 93 3.57 9.20 14.36
CA ILE A 93 3.41 10.66 14.34
C ILE A 93 3.16 11.16 12.91
N SER A 94 3.84 10.60 11.91
CA SER A 94 3.68 11.04 10.51
C SER A 94 2.29 10.73 9.92
N VAL A 95 1.51 9.85 10.55
CA VAL A 95 0.18 9.46 10.09
C VAL A 95 -0.96 10.02 10.95
N PHE A 96 -0.68 10.90 11.91
CA PHE A 96 -1.75 11.58 12.62
C PHE A 96 -2.51 12.54 11.71
N ASN A 97 -3.83 12.46 11.75
CA ASN A 97 -4.71 13.39 11.04
C ASN A 97 -5.88 13.89 11.90
N THR A 98 -5.98 13.41 13.14
CA THR A 98 -7.05 13.73 14.08
C THR A 98 -6.46 14.03 15.46
N LEU A 99 -6.98 15.07 16.10
CA LEU A 99 -6.58 15.60 17.40
C LEU A 99 -7.82 15.77 18.28
N LEU A 100 -7.75 15.27 19.51
CA LEU A 100 -8.67 15.62 20.59
C LEU A 100 -7.86 16.33 21.68
N ALA A 101 -8.06 17.64 21.80
CA ALA A 101 -7.49 18.45 22.87
C ALA A 101 -8.46 18.50 24.05
N ILE A 102 -8.12 17.83 25.14
CA ILE A 102 -8.92 17.80 26.38
C ILE A 102 -8.36 18.84 27.34
N GLU A 103 -9.16 19.85 27.65
CA GLU A 103 -8.83 20.91 28.60
C GLU A 103 -9.80 20.89 29.79
N ALA A 104 -9.27 20.73 30.99
CA ALA A 104 -10.05 20.75 32.22
C ALA A 104 -9.84 22.06 33.00
N GLU A 105 -10.92 22.64 33.52
CA GLU A 105 -10.85 23.87 34.33
C GLU A 105 -9.98 23.67 35.60
N LYS A 106 -10.09 22.47 36.18
CA LYS A 106 -9.33 21.99 37.35
C LYS A 106 -8.47 20.80 36.95
N GLU A 107 -7.54 20.41 37.81
CA GLU A 107 -6.79 19.17 37.56
C GLU A 107 -7.73 17.98 37.43
N LEU A 108 -7.48 17.16 36.42
CA LEU A 108 -8.20 15.91 36.19
C LEU A 108 -8.01 14.99 37.41
N ASN A 109 -9.11 14.48 37.95
CA ASN A 109 -9.07 13.44 38.98
C ASN A 109 -8.87 12.05 38.34
N GLU A 110 -8.73 11.01 39.17
CA GLU A 110 -8.51 9.64 38.68
C GLU A 110 -9.64 9.13 37.77
N GLU A 111 -10.90 9.43 38.11
CA GLU A 111 -12.07 9.07 37.31
C GLU A 111 -12.00 9.70 35.91
N GLN A 112 -11.72 11.00 35.83
CA GLN A 112 -11.61 11.72 34.56
C GLN A 112 -10.41 11.27 33.73
N LEU A 113 -9.29 10.92 34.37
CA LEU A 113 -8.15 10.32 33.66
C LEU A 113 -8.54 8.97 33.07
N GLN A 114 -9.26 8.12 33.82
CA GLN A 114 -9.76 6.85 33.32
C GLN A 114 -10.73 7.02 32.15
N MET A 115 -11.58 8.06 32.17
CA MET A 115 -12.44 8.41 31.04
C MET A 115 -11.64 8.90 29.82
N CYS A 116 -10.58 9.69 30.02
CA CYS A 116 -9.68 10.09 28.93
C CYS A 116 -9.01 8.86 28.29
N THR A 117 -8.57 7.90 29.11
CA THR A 117 -8.01 6.62 28.64
C THR A 117 -9.07 5.79 27.92
N ALA A 118 -10.31 5.72 28.43
CA ALA A 118 -11.40 5.01 27.76
C ALA A 118 -11.74 5.62 26.39
N LEU A 119 -11.77 6.96 26.29
CA LEU A 119 -11.96 7.65 25.02
C LEU A 119 -10.81 7.37 24.05
N MET A 120 -9.57 7.46 24.53
CA MET A 120 -8.37 7.13 23.75
C MET A 120 -8.44 5.71 23.20
N SER A 121 -8.82 4.73 24.02
CA SER A 121 -9.05 3.35 23.59
C SER A 121 -10.15 3.24 22.54
N ALA A 122 -11.29 3.90 22.76
CA ALA A 122 -12.43 3.88 21.84
C ALA A 122 -12.12 4.45 20.46
N ILE A 123 -11.20 5.41 20.36
CA ILE A 123 -10.76 5.99 19.08
C ILE A 123 -9.43 5.43 18.56
N GLU A 124 -8.89 4.40 19.23
CA GLU A 124 -7.56 3.82 18.94
C GLU A 124 -6.45 4.88 18.88
N GLY A 125 -6.55 5.88 19.76
CA GLY A 125 -5.65 7.02 19.79
C GLY A 125 -4.38 6.79 20.61
N ILE A 126 -3.46 7.73 20.49
CA ILE A 126 -2.20 7.82 21.22
C ILE A 126 -2.26 9.04 22.14
N GLY A 127 -2.00 8.81 23.42
CA GLY A 127 -2.04 9.85 24.44
C GLY A 127 -0.71 10.58 24.50
N PHE A 128 -0.76 11.91 24.50
CA PHE A 128 0.40 12.76 24.69
C PHE A 128 0.27 13.53 26.00
N LEU A 129 1.20 13.28 26.92
CA LEU A 129 1.30 14.03 28.17
C LEU A 129 2.22 15.25 27.99
N GLN A 130 1.98 16.31 28.76
CA GLN A 130 2.73 17.56 28.65
C GLN A 130 4.23 17.41 28.95
N ASP A 131 4.64 16.37 29.67
CA ASP A 131 6.04 16.09 29.96
C ASP A 131 6.78 15.41 28.79
N GLY A 132 6.05 14.97 27.75
CA GLY A 132 6.59 14.25 26.60
C GLY A 132 6.38 12.74 26.66
N THR A 133 5.70 12.21 27.67
CA THR A 133 5.33 10.79 27.74
C THR A 133 4.28 10.46 26.69
N LEU A 134 4.50 9.38 25.93
CA LEU A 134 3.50 8.81 25.02
C LEU A 134 2.82 7.59 25.62
N LEU A 135 1.51 7.51 25.44
CA LEU A 135 0.66 6.38 25.85
C LEU A 135 0.07 5.71 24.62
N ASP A 136 -0.03 4.38 24.64
CA ASP A 136 -0.80 3.63 23.65
C ASP A 136 -2.31 3.74 23.90
N SER A 137 -3.12 3.11 23.05
CA SER A 137 -4.58 3.14 23.15
C SER A 137 -5.12 2.57 24.47
N ASP A 138 -4.36 1.73 25.16
CA ASP A 138 -4.74 1.11 26.43
C ASP A 138 -4.26 1.93 27.65
N GLY A 139 -3.56 3.05 27.42
CA GLY A 139 -3.00 3.89 28.47
C GLY A 139 -1.65 3.43 29.01
N GLN A 140 -1.01 2.44 28.39
CA GLN A 140 0.33 2.01 28.76
C GLN A 140 1.37 2.93 28.14
N VAL A 141 2.47 3.15 28.86
CA VAL A 141 3.55 4.01 28.36
C VAL A 141 4.25 3.33 27.19
N ILE A 142 4.36 4.05 26.08
CA ILE A 142 5.21 3.70 24.93
C ILE A 142 6.64 4.14 25.23
N VAL A 143 6.82 5.42 25.55
CA VAL A 143 8.14 6.01 25.84
C VAL A 143 8.01 7.18 26.82
N TYR A 144 8.98 7.30 27.71
CA TYR A 144 9.13 8.41 28.64
C TYR A 144 9.97 9.55 28.03
N PRO A 145 9.96 10.77 28.61
CA PRO A 145 10.65 11.92 28.05
C PRO A 145 12.17 11.78 27.93
N ASP A 146 12.77 10.88 28.72
CA ASP A 146 14.21 10.59 28.70
C ASP A 146 14.60 9.51 27.67
N GLY A 147 13.63 8.95 26.94
CA GLY A 147 13.82 7.88 25.96
C GLY A 147 13.75 6.46 26.53
N THR A 148 13.51 6.31 27.84
CA THR A 148 13.28 4.99 28.42
C THR A 148 11.95 4.40 27.90
N SER A 149 11.97 3.10 27.59
CA SER A 149 10.80 2.40 27.05
C SER A 149 9.81 2.06 28.16
N GLY A 150 8.52 2.28 27.91
CA GLY A 150 7.45 1.77 28.77
C GLY A 150 7.00 0.36 28.38
N PRO A 151 5.99 -0.20 29.06
CA PRO A 151 5.58 -1.60 28.90
C PRO A 151 4.75 -1.89 27.63
N ALA A 152 4.29 -0.86 26.90
CA ALA A 152 3.45 -1.05 25.73
C ALA A 152 4.14 -1.88 24.63
N ASP A 153 3.41 -2.82 24.03
CA ASP A 153 3.79 -3.49 22.78
C ASP A 153 3.25 -2.70 21.59
N PHE A 154 3.91 -1.59 21.32
CA PHE A 154 3.40 -0.57 20.43
C PHE A 154 3.62 -0.92 18.95
N THR A 155 2.54 -0.86 18.17
CA THR A 155 2.55 -0.97 16.70
C THR A 155 1.83 0.23 16.08
N PRO A 156 2.43 0.93 15.11
CA PRO A 156 1.79 2.06 14.44
C PRO A 156 0.47 1.68 13.78
N ARG A 157 -0.51 2.58 13.85
CA ARG A 157 -1.80 2.48 13.17
C ARG A 157 -2.06 3.72 12.33
N ALA A 158 -2.49 3.51 11.11
CA ALA A 158 -2.87 4.57 10.17
C ALA A 158 -4.21 4.23 9.52
N CYS A 159 -5.03 5.23 9.26
CA CYS A 159 -6.21 5.03 8.42
C CYS A 159 -5.81 4.95 6.95
N THR A 160 -6.61 4.22 6.16
CA THR A 160 -6.34 4.00 4.74
C THR A 160 -6.22 5.31 3.97
N ASN A 161 -7.08 6.29 4.25
CA ASN A 161 -7.05 7.57 3.52
C ASN A 161 -5.78 8.37 3.78
N LYS A 162 -5.16 8.23 4.95
CA LYS A 162 -3.91 8.93 5.29
C LYS A 162 -2.71 8.31 4.59
N VAL A 163 -2.73 7.00 4.36
CA VAL A 163 -1.63 6.26 3.72
C VAL A 163 -1.78 6.25 2.20
N MET A 164 -2.99 5.96 1.71
CA MET A 164 -3.29 5.70 0.30
C MET A 164 -3.98 6.89 -0.40
N GLY A 165 -4.35 7.93 0.35
CA GLY A 165 -5.19 9.04 -0.15
C GLY A 165 -6.68 8.70 -0.14
N GLN A 166 -7.52 9.71 -0.43
CA GLN A 166 -8.97 9.48 -0.57
C GLN A 166 -9.25 8.55 -1.76
N GLU A 167 -10.04 7.51 -1.52
CA GLU A 167 -10.51 6.62 -2.56
C GLU A 167 -11.32 7.41 -3.61
N LYS A 168 -10.82 7.42 -4.85
CA LYS A 168 -11.52 8.05 -5.98
C LYS A 168 -12.57 7.08 -6.50
N THR A 169 -13.81 7.26 -6.05
CA THR A 169 -14.93 6.48 -6.56
C THR A 169 -15.32 6.90 -7.98
N SER A 170 -15.68 5.93 -8.82
CA SER A 170 -16.19 6.16 -10.17
C SER A 170 -17.15 5.05 -10.60
N GLU A 171 -18.17 5.37 -11.41
CA GLU A 171 -19.10 4.37 -11.94
C GLU A 171 -18.39 3.29 -12.78
N GLU A 172 -17.31 3.67 -13.47
CA GLU A 172 -16.44 2.75 -14.21
C GLU A 172 -15.75 1.76 -13.25
N GLY A 173 -15.10 2.28 -12.20
CA GLY A 173 -14.41 1.47 -11.19
C GLY A 173 -15.36 0.51 -10.46
N GLU A 174 -16.53 0.99 -10.05
CA GLU A 174 -17.52 0.13 -9.36
C GLU A 174 -18.04 -0.99 -10.24
N ARG A 175 -18.34 -0.70 -11.52
CA ARG A 175 -18.75 -1.73 -12.48
C ARG A 175 -17.67 -2.78 -12.69
N ARG A 176 -16.42 -2.35 -12.84
CA ARG A 176 -15.25 -3.23 -12.97
C ARG A 176 -15.07 -4.11 -11.73
N LYS A 177 -15.08 -3.51 -10.53
CA LYS A 177 -15.05 -4.23 -9.24
C LYS A 177 -16.14 -5.28 -9.13
N HIS A 178 -17.40 -4.92 -9.43
CA HIS A 178 -18.50 -5.87 -9.38
C HIS A 178 -18.30 -7.05 -10.34
N ALA A 179 -17.81 -6.81 -11.56
CA ALA A 179 -17.52 -7.87 -12.52
C ALA A 179 -16.41 -8.81 -12.02
N SER A 180 -15.32 -8.25 -11.49
CA SER A 180 -14.22 -9.02 -10.90
C SER A 180 -14.68 -9.85 -9.71
N ILE A 181 -15.46 -9.25 -8.79
CA ILE A 181 -15.99 -9.97 -7.61
C ILE A 181 -16.91 -11.11 -8.04
N ALA A 182 -17.79 -10.89 -9.03
CA ALA A 182 -18.64 -11.96 -9.55
C ALA A 182 -17.80 -13.12 -10.12
N TYR A 183 -16.78 -12.82 -10.94
CA TYR A 183 -15.84 -13.82 -11.48
C TYR A 183 -15.14 -14.64 -10.38
N ILE A 184 -14.73 -13.98 -9.30
CA ILE A 184 -14.02 -14.58 -8.15
C ILE A 184 -14.98 -15.46 -7.33
N GLN A 185 -16.19 -14.97 -7.05
CA GLN A 185 -17.22 -15.69 -6.30
C GLN A 185 -17.67 -16.97 -7.03
N GLU A 186 -17.84 -16.93 -8.35
CA GLU A 186 -18.20 -18.09 -9.16
C GLU A 186 -17.19 -19.25 -9.03
N ARG A 187 -15.93 -18.93 -8.70
CA ARG A 187 -14.83 -19.90 -8.50
C ARG A 187 -14.64 -20.32 -7.05
N GLY A 188 -15.48 -19.83 -6.14
CA GLY A 188 -15.36 -20.12 -4.70
C GLY A 188 -14.10 -19.52 -4.05
N ILE A 189 -13.53 -18.48 -4.66
CA ILE A 189 -12.33 -17.80 -4.16
C ILE A 189 -12.77 -16.73 -3.13
N PRO A 190 -12.07 -16.59 -1.99
CA PRO A 190 -12.32 -15.49 -1.05
C PRO A 190 -12.13 -14.12 -1.72
N HIS A 191 -12.94 -13.13 -1.35
CA HIS A 191 -12.79 -11.74 -1.78
C HIS A 191 -13.01 -10.79 -0.61
N LEU A 192 -12.44 -9.60 -0.72
CA LEU A 192 -12.68 -8.50 0.22
C LEU A 192 -13.42 -7.37 -0.50
N GLU A 193 -14.65 -7.12 -0.07
CA GLU A 193 -15.52 -6.08 -0.64
C GLU A 193 -14.94 -4.68 -0.45
N THR A 194 -14.14 -4.48 0.60
CA THR A 194 -13.56 -3.17 0.96
C THR A 194 -12.21 -2.91 0.29
N LEU A 195 -11.76 -3.77 -0.64
CA LEU A 195 -10.55 -3.48 -1.41
C LEU A 195 -10.77 -2.23 -2.27
N PRO A 196 -9.84 -1.27 -2.23
CA PRO A 196 -9.93 -0.03 -2.99
C PRO A 196 -10.22 -0.23 -4.48
N LEU A 197 -10.89 0.75 -5.07
CA LEU A 197 -11.06 0.84 -6.51
C LEU A 197 -9.75 1.26 -7.19
N LEU A 198 -9.43 0.60 -8.31
CA LEU A 198 -8.45 1.14 -9.24
C LEU A 198 -8.95 2.45 -9.85
N PRO A 199 -8.06 3.40 -10.18
CA PRO A 199 -8.43 4.67 -10.80
C PRO A 199 -9.24 4.45 -12.10
N PRO A 200 -10.12 5.40 -12.46
CA PRO A 200 -10.80 5.34 -13.76
C PRO A 200 -9.79 5.47 -14.90
N ALA A 201 -10.10 4.90 -16.07
CA ALA A 201 -9.17 4.85 -17.21
C ALA A 201 -8.62 6.23 -17.62
N ALA A 202 -9.40 7.30 -17.44
CA ALA A 202 -8.98 8.66 -17.76
C ALA A 202 -7.94 9.25 -16.79
N ALA A 203 -7.81 8.71 -15.57
CA ALA A 203 -6.86 9.17 -14.55
C ALA A 203 -5.55 8.38 -14.54
N CYS A 204 -5.48 7.26 -15.26
CA CYS A 204 -4.30 6.42 -15.39
C CYS A 204 -3.21 7.05 -16.27
N LEU A 205 -1.94 6.81 -15.93
CA LEU A 205 -0.77 7.27 -16.67
C LEU A 205 -0.28 6.19 -17.65
N TRP A 206 -1.10 5.96 -18.66
CA TRP A 206 -0.89 4.91 -19.66
C TRP A 206 0.46 4.99 -20.35
N LYS A 207 1.16 3.86 -20.40
CA LYS A 207 2.33 3.69 -21.24
C LYS A 207 1.91 3.69 -22.72
N PRO A 208 2.62 4.43 -23.60
CA PRO A 208 2.46 4.32 -25.05
C PRO A 208 2.63 2.88 -25.55
N GLN A 209 1.94 2.51 -26.63
CA GLN A 209 2.06 1.18 -27.24
C GLN A 209 3.52 0.83 -27.58
N GLU A 210 4.29 1.79 -28.09
CA GLU A 210 5.70 1.61 -28.43
C GLU A 210 6.54 1.27 -27.19
N ASP A 211 6.34 1.99 -26.07
CA ASP A 211 7.04 1.72 -24.81
C ASP A 211 6.73 0.31 -24.28
N ILE A 212 5.46 -0.11 -24.36
CA ILE A 212 5.03 -1.46 -23.98
C ILE A 212 5.71 -2.51 -24.87
N ALA A 213 5.75 -2.28 -26.18
CA ALA A 213 6.39 -3.18 -27.15
C ALA A 213 7.91 -3.27 -26.92
N ARG A 214 8.58 -2.14 -26.71
CA ARG A 214 10.02 -2.08 -26.45
C ARG A 214 10.37 -2.81 -25.15
N ARG A 215 9.59 -2.57 -24.09
CA ARG A 215 9.74 -3.28 -22.81
C ARG A 215 9.53 -4.78 -22.96
N ALA A 216 8.50 -5.21 -23.69
CA ALA A 216 8.22 -6.63 -23.92
C ALA A 216 9.40 -7.34 -24.62
N VAL A 217 9.96 -6.73 -25.67
CA VAL A 217 11.11 -7.28 -26.39
C VAL A 217 12.36 -7.34 -25.49
N ALA A 218 12.68 -6.24 -24.79
CA ALA A 218 13.83 -6.20 -23.88
C ALA A 218 13.72 -7.27 -22.78
N LEU A 219 12.56 -7.33 -22.13
CA LEU A 219 12.30 -8.26 -21.04
C LEU A 219 12.45 -9.71 -21.48
N LEU A 220 11.84 -10.11 -22.61
CA LEU A 220 11.98 -11.47 -23.13
C LEU A 220 13.44 -11.84 -23.39
N ILE A 221 14.22 -10.92 -23.97
CA ILE A 221 15.63 -11.16 -24.28
C ILE A 221 16.43 -11.37 -22.98
N VAL A 222 16.21 -10.55 -21.94
CA VAL A 222 16.88 -10.72 -20.64
C VAL A 222 16.42 -11.99 -19.94
N ILE A 223 15.15 -12.37 -20.06
CA ILE A 223 14.63 -13.63 -19.52
C ILE A 223 15.41 -14.82 -20.10
N GLN A 224 15.81 -14.79 -21.38
CA GLN A 224 16.62 -15.88 -21.95
C GLN A 224 17.97 -16.02 -21.24
N TYR A 225 18.65 -14.88 -20.99
CA TYR A 225 19.88 -14.87 -20.20
C TYR A 225 19.65 -15.44 -18.80
N ALA A 226 18.58 -15.01 -18.14
CA ALA A 226 18.24 -15.45 -16.79
C ALA A 226 17.94 -16.97 -16.74
N CYS A 227 17.32 -17.53 -17.79
CA CYS A 227 17.16 -18.97 -17.92
C CYS A 227 18.51 -19.70 -17.98
N ASP A 228 19.47 -19.19 -18.77
CA ASP A 228 20.80 -19.78 -18.88
C ASP A 228 21.55 -19.73 -17.54
N VAL A 229 21.46 -18.60 -16.81
CA VAL A 229 22.02 -18.48 -15.45
C VAL A 229 21.40 -19.51 -14.50
N ALA A 230 20.07 -19.60 -14.46
CA ALA A 230 19.36 -20.52 -13.56
C ALA A 230 19.62 -22.00 -13.89
N GLN A 231 20.00 -22.33 -15.13
CA GLN A 231 20.30 -23.69 -15.57
C GLN A 231 21.80 -24.02 -15.55
N GLY A 232 22.67 -23.06 -15.21
CA GLY A 232 24.12 -23.24 -15.23
C GLY A 232 24.71 -23.39 -16.64
N GLY A 233 24.16 -22.65 -17.60
CA GLY A 233 24.59 -22.61 -19.00
C GLY A 233 25.92 -21.88 -19.24
N ASP A 234 26.33 -21.80 -20.51
CA ASP A 234 27.52 -21.05 -20.92
C ASP A 234 27.21 -19.54 -20.94
N LEU A 235 27.65 -18.84 -19.89
CA LEU A 235 27.33 -17.43 -19.70
C LEU A 235 28.06 -16.51 -20.69
N GLU A 236 29.21 -16.89 -21.22
CA GLU A 236 29.96 -16.04 -22.16
C GLU A 236 29.24 -15.99 -23.51
N GLU A 237 28.83 -17.15 -24.03
CA GLU A 237 28.05 -17.24 -25.27
C GLU A 237 26.66 -16.62 -25.11
N SER A 238 25.99 -16.87 -23.98
CA SER A 238 24.67 -16.31 -23.69
C SER A 238 24.70 -14.79 -23.62
N THR A 239 25.71 -14.21 -22.95
CA THR A 239 25.88 -12.75 -22.87
C THR A 239 26.06 -12.13 -24.26
N ASP A 240 26.93 -12.70 -25.11
CA ASP A 240 27.13 -12.18 -26.47
C ASP A 240 25.86 -12.27 -27.32
N PHE A 241 25.14 -13.41 -27.23
CA PHE A 241 23.87 -13.60 -27.91
C PHE A 241 22.83 -12.55 -27.49
N VAL A 242 22.63 -12.38 -26.18
CA VAL A 242 21.65 -11.45 -25.60
C VAL A 242 21.96 -10.02 -25.96
N MET A 243 23.22 -9.59 -25.82
CA MET A 243 23.64 -8.23 -26.21
C MET A 243 23.49 -7.97 -27.70
N ARG A 244 23.72 -8.98 -28.55
CA ARG A 244 23.47 -8.89 -29.99
C ARG A 244 21.99 -8.72 -30.29
N MET A 245 21.12 -9.44 -29.59
CA MET A 245 19.67 -9.34 -29.75
C MET A 245 19.12 -7.99 -29.26
N LEU A 246 19.57 -7.51 -28.10
CA LEU A 246 19.19 -6.18 -27.59
C LEU A 246 19.54 -5.05 -28.57
N ARG A 247 20.71 -5.15 -29.23
CA ARG A 247 21.12 -4.20 -30.28
C ARG A 247 20.36 -4.39 -31.58
N LYS A 248 20.08 -5.64 -31.99
CA LYS A 248 19.28 -5.95 -33.19
C LYS A 248 17.90 -5.30 -33.12
N PHE A 249 17.28 -5.33 -31.95
CA PHE A 249 15.96 -4.74 -31.72
C PHE A 249 16.00 -3.31 -31.20
N GLU A 250 17.19 -2.71 -31.01
CA GLU A 250 17.33 -1.33 -30.51
C GLU A 250 16.57 -1.08 -29.19
N VAL A 251 16.68 -2.03 -28.25
CA VAL A 251 16.01 -1.97 -26.92
C VAL A 251 16.97 -2.06 -25.73
N GLU A 252 18.28 -1.91 -25.97
CA GLU A 252 19.30 -1.94 -24.90
C GLU A 252 19.08 -0.81 -23.86
N ASP A 253 18.46 0.31 -24.25
CA ASP A 253 18.13 1.43 -23.38
C ASP A 253 16.95 1.14 -22.43
N GLN A 254 16.14 0.12 -22.73
CA GLN A 254 14.99 -0.29 -21.93
C GLN A 254 15.33 -1.19 -20.74
N LEU A 255 16.59 -1.63 -20.62
CA LEU A 255 17.02 -2.47 -19.52
C LEU A 255 16.90 -1.72 -18.20
N THR A 256 16.30 -2.38 -17.21
CA THR A 256 16.26 -1.87 -15.83
C THR A 256 17.62 -2.00 -15.15
N GLU A 257 17.79 -1.33 -14.01
CA GLU A 257 19.04 -1.44 -13.24
C GLU A 257 19.31 -2.88 -12.80
N LYS A 258 18.27 -3.62 -12.37
CA LYS A 258 18.41 -5.03 -11.97
C LYS A 258 18.82 -5.92 -13.15
N GLU A 259 18.25 -5.68 -14.33
CA GLU A 259 18.57 -6.43 -15.55
C GLU A 259 20.00 -6.15 -16.03
N ARG A 260 20.42 -4.87 -16.02
CA ARG A 260 21.79 -4.47 -16.34
C ARG A 260 22.79 -5.10 -15.38
N LYS A 261 22.49 -5.08 -14.08
CA LYS A 261 23.32 -5.71 -13.06
C LYS A 261 23.48 -7.20 -13.34
N LEU A 262 22.40 -7.93 -13.60
CA LEU A 262 22.46 -9.37 -13.88
C LEU A 262 23.36 -9.67 -15.09
N LEU A 263 23.22 -8.90 -16.18
CA LEU A 263 24.01 -9.09 -17.42
C LEU A 263 25.50 -8.74 -17.27
N GLN A 264 25.85 -7.87 -16.33
CA GLN A 264 27.22 -7.40 -16.12
C GLN A 264 27.98 -8.19 -15.05
N ASP A 265 27.26 -8.95 -14.22
CA ASP A 265 27.87 -9.70 -13.14
C ASP A 265 28.68 -10.88 -13.71
N ALA A 266 29.91 -11.04 -13.23
CA ALA A 266 30.77 -12.14 -13.67
C ALA A 266 30.30 -13.49 -13.10
N GLU A 267 29.67 -13.45 -11.93
CA GLU A 267 29.09 -14.60 -11.23
C GLU A 267 27.66 -14.24 -10.78
N PRO A 268 26.69 -14.21 -11.71
CA PRO A 268 25.34 -13.75 -11.41
C PRO A 268 24.66 -14.65 -10.38
N VAL A 269 23.92 -14.02 -9.47
CA VAL A 269 23.22 -14.71 -8.37
C VAL A 269 22.01 -15.47 -8.93
N GLU A 270 22.01 -16.80 -8.74
CA GLU A 270 20.94 -17.70 -9.24
C GLU A 270 19.53 -17.23 -8.86
N GLN A 271 19.33 -16.80 -7.61
CA GLN A 271 18.01 -16.32 -7.16
C GLN A 271 17.57 -15.03 -7.86
N GLU A 272 18.50 -14.14 -8.22
CA GLU A 272 18.19 -12.93 -9.00
C GLU A 272 17.75 -13.29 -10.42
N ALA A 273 18.39 -14.29 -11.02
CA ALA A 273 17.98 -14.85 -12.31
C ALA A 273 16.60 -15.52 -12.24
N VAL A 274 16.34 -16.36 -11.24
CA VAL A 274 15.02 -16.99 -11.03
C VAL A 274 13.91 -15.93 -10.90
N ASN A 275 14.17 -14.83 -10.21
CA ASN A 275 13.21 -13.74 -10.10
C ASN A 275 12.90 -13.09 -11.46
N ILE A 276 13.90 -12.97 -12.34
CA ILE A 276 13.69 -12.49 -13.72
C ILE A 276 12.97 -13.54 -14.57
N VAL A 277 13.26 -14.84 -14.42
CA VAL A 277 12.56 -15.91 -15.14
C VAL A 277 11.05 -15.89 -14.86
N TRP A 278 10.64 -15.63 -13.62
CA TRP A 278 9.21 -15.46 -13.30
C TRP A 278 8.52 -14.33 -14.07
N GLN A 279 9.28 -13.32 -14.52
CA GLN A 279 8.74 -12.21 -15.32
C GLN A 279 8.30 -12.64 -16.73
N TYR A 280 8.42 -13.92 -17.11
CA TYR A 280 7.67 -14.48 -18.24
C TYR A 280 6.18 -14.16 -18.14
N GLU A 281 5.61 -14.21 -16.94
CA GLU A 281 4.19 -13.90 -16.72
C GLU A 281 3.89 -12.40 -16.86
N ALA A 282 4.82 -11.54 -16.44
CA ALA A 282 4.71 -10.10 -16.68
C ALA A 282 4.78 -9.81 -18.19
N TYR A 283 5.77 -10.37 -18.88
CA TYR A 283 5.91 -10.32 -20.34
C TYR A 283 4.64 -10.82 -21.05
N TRP A 284 4.06 -11.93 -20.57
CA TRP A 284 2.83 -12.51 -21.12
C TRP A 284 1.68 -11.50 -21.11
N THR A 285 1.53 -10.72 -20.03
CA THR A 285 0.53 -9.65 -19.99
C THR A 285 0.83 -8.49 -20.94
N LEU A 286 2.10 -8.17 -21.19
CA LEU A 286 2.48 -7.13 -22.16
C LEU A 286 2.09 -7.55 -23.57
N ILE A 287 2.44 -8.77 -23.99
CA ILE A 287 2.10 -9.26 -25.34
C ILE A 287 0.61 -9.55 -25.50
N TRP A 288 -0.08 -9.91 -24.41
CA TRP A 288 -1.52 -9.86 -24.36
C TRP A 288 -2.02 -8.44 -24.57
N ALA A 289 -1.59 -7.42 -23.83
CA ALA A 289 -2.06 -6.05 -24.10
C ALA A 289 -1.77 -5.58 -25.54
N LEU A 290 -0.66 -6.02 -26.14
CA LEU A 290 -0.26 -5.73 -27.52
C LEU A 290 -1.01 -6.51 -28.61
N GLY A 291 -2.01 -7.32 -28.27
CA GLY A 291 -2.84 -7.99 -29.28
C GLY A 291 -2.31 -9.35 -29.77
N LEU A 292 -1.17 -9.82 -29.25
CA LEU A 292 -0.52 -11.04 -29.73
C LEU A 292 -1.08 -12.30 -29.07
N VAL A 293 -1.51 -12.20 -27.81
CA VAL A 293 -2.22 -13.27 -27.08
C VAL A 293 -3.71 -12.94 -27.01
N GLU A 294 -4.59 -13.93 -27.19
CA GLU A 294 -6.05 -13.74 -27.21
C GLU A 294 -6.63 -13.48 -25.80
N SER A 295 -6.20 -14.25 -24.80
CA SER A 295 -6.74 -14.18 -23.44
C SER A 295 -5.67 -14.49 -22.39
N LEU A 296 -5.87 -13.96 -21.19
CA LEU A 296 -5.14 -14.38 -19.99
C LEU A 296 -5.97 -15.44 -19.27
N ASP A 297 -5.47 -16.67 -19.27
CA ASP A 297 -6.11 -17.79 -18.57
C ASP A 297 -6.03 -17.62 -17.04
N PHE A 298 -6.74 -18.48 -16.32
CA PHE A 298 -6.65 -18.50 -14.85
C PHE A 298 -5.18 -18.73 -14.41
N PRO A 299 -4.68 -18.05 -13.36
CA PRO A 299 -3.26 -18.07 -13.01
C PRO A 299 -2.90 -19.31 -12.16
N ASP A 300 -3.26 -20.50 -12.61
CA ASP A 300 -2.91 -21.80 -12.01
C ASP A 300 -1.78 -22.51 -12.77
N GLN A 301 -1.52 -22.12 -14.03
CA GLN A 301 -0.46 -22.66 -14.88
C GLN A 301 0.37 -21.54 -15.49
N ILE A 302 1.67 -21.84 -15.69
CA ILE A 302 2.59 -20.93 -16.37
C ILE A 302 2.16 -20.69 -17.82
N CYS A 303 2.54 -19.55 -18.37
CA CYS A 303 2.28 -19.18 -19.75
C CYS A 303 2.97 -20.13 -20.74
N ASP A 304 2.51 -20.09 -21.99
CA ASP A 304 3.16 -20.80 -23.09
C ASP A 304 4.50 -20.12 -23.43
N CYS A 305 5.58 -20.59 -22.80
CA CYS A 305 6.93 -20.05 -23.01
C CYS A 305 7.41 -20.22 -24.45
N GLU A 306 6.97 -21.27 -25.17
CA GLU A 306 7.34 -21.47 -26.57
C GLU A 306 6.72 -20.36 -27.43
N TYR A 307 5.41 -20.14 -27.28
CA TYR A 307 4.73 -19.04 -27.98
C TYR A 307 5.31 -17.67 -27.59
N ALA A 308 5.61 -17.46 -26.30
CA ALA A 308 6.25 -16.25 -25.79
C ALA A 308 7.56 -15.94 -26.53
N ILE A 309 8.42 -16.95 -26.70
CA ILE A 309 9.69 -16.80 -27.43
C ILE A 309 9.42 -16.54 -28.93
N GLU A 310 8.49 -17.29 -29.53
CA GLU A 310 8.15 -17.17 -30.95
C GLU A 310 7.61 -15.79 -31.34
N ALA A 311 6.89 -15.12 -30.42
CA ALA A 311 6.31 -13.80 -30.66
C ALA A 311 7.36 -12.75 -31.07
N VAL A 312 8.57 -12.84 -30.53
CA VAL A 312 9.68 -11.91 -30.86
C VAL A 312 10.68 -12.54 -31.83
N SER A 313 11.07 -13.81 -31.61
CA SER A 313 12.14 -14.46 -32.38
C SER A 313 11.81 -14.65 -33.86
N ARG A 314 10.53 -14.62 -34.25
CA ARG A 314 10.08 -14.65 -35.65
C ARG A 314 10.17 -13.29 -36.36
N CYS A 315 10.66 -12.24 -35.69
CA CYS A 315 10.83 -10.91 -36.25
C CYS A 315 12.30 -10.59 -36.49
N GLU A 316 12.60 -9.89 -37.59
CA GLU A 316 13.97 -9.48 -37.92
C GLU A 316 14.35 -8.10 -37.38
N SER A 317 13.39 -7.29 -36.93
CA SER A 317 13.63 -6.01 -36.27
C SER A 317 12.50 -5.64 -35.31
N PHE A 318 12.70 -4.57 -34.53
CA PHE A 318 11.67 -4.02 -33.68
C PHE A 318 10.46 -3.50 -34.47
N GLU A 319 10.69 -2.88 -35.64
CA GLU A 319 9.62 -2.39 -36.51
C GLU A 319 8.72 -3.53 -36.95
N GLU A 320 9.28 -4.67 -37.37
CA GLU A 320 8.49 -5.84 -37.77
C GLU A 320 7.68 -6.43 -36.62
N PHE A 321 8.25 -6.45 -35.40
CA PHE A 321 7.52 -6.84 -34.21
C PHE A 321 6.37 -5.85 -33.92
N TYR A 322 6.66 -4.55 -33.94
CA TYR A 322 5.72 -3.49 -33.62
C TYR A 322 4.53 -3.44 -34.60
N GLU A 323 4.78 -3.64 -35.90
CA GLU A 323 3.73 -3.69 -36.94
C GLU A 323 2.70 -4.82 -36.72
N LYS A 324 3.06 -5.87 -35.97
CA LYS A 324 2.15 -6.98 -35.62
C LYS A 324 1.29 -6.67 -34.39
N THR A 325 1.57 -5.58 -33.68
CA THR A 325 0.89 -5.25 -32.42
C THR A 325 -0.32 -4.35 -32.63
N VAL A 326 -1.38 -4.61 -31.86
CA VAL A 326 -2.56 -3.76 -31.74
C VAL A 326 -2.89 -3.65 -30.27
N LEU A 327 -2.72 -2.46 -29.69
CA LEU A 327 -2.99 -2.24 -28.27
C LEU A 327 -4.49 -2.43 -27.97
N ARG A 328 -4.79 -3.27 -26.98
CA ARG A 328 -6.14 -3.47 -26.43
C ARG A 328 -6.69 -2.19 -25.81
N SER A 329 -8.01 -2.15 -25.63
CA SER A 329 -8.65 -0.97 -25.04
C SER A 329 -8.17 -0.76 -23.59
N ARG A 330 -8.20 0.50 -23.14
CA ARG A 330 -7.84 0.87 -21.77
C ARG A 330 -8.76 0.19 -20.75
N GLU A 331 -10.03 0.07 -21.10
CA GLU A 331 -11.05 -0.62 -20.31
C GLU A 331 -10.71 -2.11 -20.18
N GLU A 332 -10.38 -2.80 -21.28
CA GLU A 332 -10.00 -4.22 -21.23
C GLU A 332 -8.76 -4.45 -20.36
N ILE A 333 -7.74 -3.60 -20.49
CA ILE A 333 -6.51 -3.72 -19.68
C ILE A 333 -6.81 -3.49 -18.19
N LEU A 334 -7.62 -2.49 -17.85
CA LEU A 334 -7.97 -2.23 -16.45
C LEU A 334 -8.90 -3.29 -15.86
N ASP A 335 -9.82 -3.84 -16.65
CA ASP A 335 -10.70 -4.93 -16.20
C ASP A 335 -9.87 -6.15 -15.79
N GLU A 336 -8.84 -6.50 -16.57
CA GLU A 336 -7.87 -7.53 -16.17
C GLU A 336 -6.99 -7.12 -14.98
N ALA A 337 -6.58 -5.85 -14.90
CA ALA A 337 -5.82 -5.32 -13.77
C ALA A 337 -6.59 -5.41 -12.44
N ASP A 338 -7.88 -5.07 -12.41
CA ASP A 338 -8.71 -5.17 -11.21
C ASP A 338 -8.96 -6.63 -10.83
N LYS A 339 -9.19 -7.50 -11.82
CA LYS A 339 -9.33 -8.94 -11.59
C LYS A 339 -8.08 -9.52 -10.94
N ILE A 340 -6.89 -9.27 -11.51
CA ILE A 340 -5.64 -9.81 -10.97
C ILE A 340 -5.28 -9.20 -9.61
N TYR A 341 -5.59 -7.91 -9.39
CA TYR A 341 -5.42 -7.23 -8.10
C TYR A 341 -6.19 -7.93 -6.99
N ARG A 342 -7.45 -8.28 -7.24
CA ARG A 342 -8.30 -8.97 -6.26
C ARG A 342 -7.93 -10.43 -6.06
N LEU A 343 -7.47 -11.11 -7.12
CA LEU A 343 -6.89 -12.45 -6.99
C LEU A 343 -5.61 -12.44 -6.16
N HIS A 344 -4.77 -11.41 -6.32
CA HIS A 344 -3.56 -11.25 -5.53
C HIS A 344 -3.88 -11.10 -4.04
N TRP A 345 -4.88 -10.27 -3.69
CA TRP A 345 -5.35 -10.18 -2.30
C TRP A 345 -5.76 -11.56 -1.75
N ALA A 346 -6.48 -12.37 -2.52
CA ALA A 346 -6.90 -13.70 -2.06
C ALA A 346 -5.72 -14.66 -1.81
N CYS A 347 -4.65 -14.55 -2.61
CA CYS A 347 -3.38 -15.25 -2.36
C CYS A 347 -2.71 -14.75 -1.06
N VAL A 348 -2.61 -13.44 -0.88
CA VAL A 348 -1.98 -12.82 0.30
C VAL A 348 -2.75 -13.17 1.57
N ASP A 349 -4.08 -13.08 1.57
CA ASP A 349 -4.94 -13.47 2.68
C ASP A 349 -4.71 -14.94 3.06
N SER A 350 -4.66 -15.84 2.08
CA SER A 350 -4.39 -17.26 2.32
C SER A 350 -3.00 -17.47 2.92
N ARG A 351 -1.97 -16.80 2.39
CA ARG A 351 -0.59 -16.88 2.89
C ARG A 351 -0.47 -16.38 4.33
N ILE A 352 -1.06 -15.23 4.66
CA ILE A 352 -1.05 -14.65 6.02
C ILE A 352 -1.73 -15.61 7.02
N HIS A 353 -2.78 -16.32 6.59
CA HIS A 353 -3.48 -17.31 7.41
C HIS A 353 -2.87 -18.73 7.35
N GLY A 354 -1.71 -18.91 6.71
CA GLY A 354 -1.03 -20.21 6.60
C GLY A 354 -1.81 -21.26 5.80
N LYS A 355 -2.62 -20.81 4.83
CA LYS A 355 -3.41 -21.65 3.92
C LYS A 355 -2.76 -21.70 2.54
N GLU A 356 -3.08 -22.75 1.79
CA GLU A 356 -2.73 -22.82 0.36
C GLU A 356 -3.49 -21.75 -0.44
N ALA A 357 -2.89 -21.28 -1.54
CA ALA A 357 -3.52 -20.34 -2.44
C ALA A 357 -4.86 -20.90 -2.97
N PRO A 358 -5.92 -20.07 -3.04
CA PRO A 358 -7.25 -20.56 -3.33
C PRO A 358 -7.36 -21.04 -4.77
N ALA A 359 -8.21 -22.04 -4.99
CA ALA A 359 -8.48 -22.62 -6.32
C ALA A 359 -7.23 -23.10 -7.09
N GLY A 360 -6.13 -23.43 -6.39
CA GLY A 360 -4.90 -23.91 -7.01
C GLY A 360 -4.07 -22.82 -7.71
N MET A 361 -4.37 -21.54 -7.44
CA MET A 361 -3.59 -20.42 -8.01
C MET A 361 -2.11 -20.49 -7.61
N ASN A 362 -1.27 -19.99 -8.51
CA ASN A 362 0.12 -19.72 -8.20
C ASN A 362 0.29 -18.22 -7.93
N GLU A 363 0.61 -17.85 -6.67
CA GLU A 363 0.80 -16.45 -6.26
C GLU A 363 1.90 -15.75 -7.08
N SER A 364 2.96 -16.44 -7.49
CA SER A 364 4.03 -15.86 -8.32
C SER A 364 3.52 -15.47 -9.71
N ILE A 365 2.62 -16.26 -10.30
CA ILE A 365 1.98 -15.92 -11.57
C ILE A 365 1.10 -14.69 -11.40
N VAL A 366 0.27 -14.68 -10.36
CA VAL A 366 -0.64 -13.57 -10.06
C VAL A 366 0.15 -12.26 -9.87
N MET A 367 1.22 -12.30 -9.09
CA MET A 367 2.08 -11.16 -8.80
C MET A 367 2.75 -10.59 -10.06
N GLU A 368 3.32 -11.45 -10.91
CA GLU A 368 4.02 -10.99 -12.11
C GLU A 368 3.05 -10.50 -13.19
N ARG A 369 1.89 -11.13 -13.35
CA ARG A 369 0.82 -10.59 -14.22
C ARG A 369 0.32 -9.23 -13.74
N ARG A 370 0.15 -9.06 -12.41
CA ARG A 370 -0.17 -7.76 -11.82
C ARG A 370 0.89 -6.71 -12.15
N ARG A 371 2.19 -7.06 -12.05
CA ARG A 371 3.29 -6.16 -12.39
C ARG A 371 3.14 -5.56 -13.77
N GLY A 372 2.97 -6.41 -14.79
CA GLY A 372 2.86 -5.97 -16.18
C GLY A 372 1.63 -5.08 -16.40
N LEU A 373 0.46 -5.49 -15.89
CA LEU A 373 -0.79 -4.75 -16.01
C LEU A 373 -0.73 -3.36 -15.33
N PHE A 374 -0.20 -3.31 -14.10
CA PHE A 374 -0.09 -2.06 -13.33
C PHE A 374 0.93 -1.11 -13.93
N TRP A 375 2.06 -1.64 -14.43
CA TRP A 375 3.07 -0.83 -15.11
C TRP A 375 2.51 -0.21 -16.40
N MET A 376 1.75 -0.96 -17.20
CA MET A 376 1.13 -0.43 -18.43
C MET A 376 0.07 0.63 -18.15
N ALA A 377 -0.75 0.42 -17.11
CA ALA A 377 -1.78 1.38 -16.71
C ALA A 377 -1.20 2.61 -15.98
N GLY A 378 0.00 2.49 -15.39
CA GLY A 378 0.61 3.56 -14.61
C GLY A 378 -0.23 3.90 -13.37
N CYS A 379 -0.73 2.87 -12.66
CA CYS A 379 -1.60 3.07 -11.49
C CYS A 379 -0.88 3.77 -10.33
N ASP A 380 0.44 3.62 -10.20
CA ASP A 380 1.21 4.06 -9.02
C ASP A 380 2.37 5.01 -9.36
N GLU A 381 2.47 5.54 -10.59
CA GLU A 381 3.60 6.40 -11.03
C GLU A 381 5.01 5.76 -10.94
N GLU A 382 5.08 4.45 -10.72
CA GLU A 382 6.34 3.74 -10.47
C GLU A 382 7.00 3.14 -11.72
N ASP A 383 8.33 2.97 -11.62
CA ASP A 383 9.15 2.25 -12.60
C ASP A 383 8.96 0.73 -12.50
N TRP A 384 9.37 -0.01 -13.53
CA TRP A 384 9.17 -1.47 -13.65
C TRP A 384 9.56 -2.28 -12.39
N ASP A 385 10.70 -1.91 -11.79
CA ASP A 385 11.27 -2.61 -10.64
C ASP A 385 10.66 -2.21 -9.29
N HIS A 386 9.81 -1.18 -9.27
CA HIS A 386 9.26 -0.54 -8.07
C HIS A 386 7.72 -0.60 -7.99
N ILE A 387 7.06 -1.28 -8.93
CA ILE A 387 5.60 -1.48 -8.88
C ILE A 387 5.18 -2.06 -7.51
N PRO A 388 4.33 -1.34 -6.74
CA PRO A 388 3.87 -1.79 -5.44
C PRO A 388 3.06 -3.08 -5.55
N MET A 389 3.29 -4.00 -4.61
CA MET A 389 2.64 -5.31 -4.58
C MET A 389 1.78 -5.51 -3.34
N ASP A 390 1.60 -4.48 -2.53
CA ASP A 390 0.66 -4.51 -1.42
C ASP A 390 -0.79 -4.62 -1.92
N THR A 391 -1.59 -5.35 -1.15
CA THR A 391 -3.01 -5.63 -1.39
C THR A 391 -3.76 -5.65 -0.07
#